data_AF-A0A8J5XMI6-F1
#
_entry.id   AF-A0A8J5XMI6-F1
#
_cell.length_a   1.000
_cell.length_b   1.000
_cell.length_c   1.000
_cell.angle_alpha   90.00
_cell.angle_beta   90.00
_cell.angle_gamma   90.00
#
_symmetry.space_group_name_H-M   'P 1'
#
loop_
_entity.id
_entity.type
_entity.pdbx_description
1 polymer ?
#
loop_
_entity_poly.entity_id
_entity_poly.type
_entity_poly.pdbx_seq_one_letter_code
_entity_poly.pdbx_strand_id
1 'polypeptide(L)'
;MAKANLQLPDCTALLQFEAALFSRRWSARELARLEENAPAVPLVEGMRECLGFLDRIVSGDAPNPAALAQLKMSNMLCVAGKACPDESIRWMQCIQAASSRGGVPAANALCARERRRLERCAQRQASMLVSAALLRDAIAGAPD
;
A
#
# COMPACT_ATOMS: atom_id res chain seq x y z
N MET A 1 -0.32 21.49 24.95
CA MET A 1 0.75 21.12 23.99
C MET A 1 0.17 20.14 22.98
N ALA A 2 0.16 20.47 21.69
CA ALA A 2 -0.32 19.54 20.67
C ALA A 2 0.66 18.36 20.55
N LYS A 3 0.18 17.12 20.64
CA LYS A 3 1.00 15.94 20.34
C LYS A 3 1.37 15.99 18.86
N ALA A 4 2.65 16.08 18.55
CA ALA A 4 3.13 15.95 17.18
C ALA A 4 2.87 14.51 16.71
N ASN A 5 2.08 14.34 15.66
CA ASN A 5 1.82 13.05 15.05
C ASN A 5 2.90 12.74 14.00
N LEU A 6 3.24 11.45 13.88
CA LEU A 6 4.15 10.98 12.86
C LEU A 6 3.52 11.17 11.49
N GLN A 7 4.25 11.76 10.55
CA GLN A 7 3.82 11.88 9.15
C GLN A 7 4.04 10.53 8.46
N LEU A 8 2.94 9.86 8.19
CA LEU A 8 2.90 8.60 7.45
C LEU A 8 3.11 8.86 5.95
N PRO A 9 3.68 7.89 5.21
CA PRO A 9 3.78 7.96 3.76
C PRO A 9 2.38 7.94 3.15
N ASP A 10 2.13 8.80 2.17
CA ASP A 10 0.93 8.71 1.35
C ASP A 10 0.99 7.49 0.41
N CYS A 11 0.28 6.42 0.78
CA CYS A 11 0.13 5.21 -0.03
C CYS A 11 -1.31 5.06 -0.56
N THR A 12 -2.04 6.17 -0.70
CA THR A 12 -3.47 6.17 -1.04
C THR A 12 -3.76 5.43 -2.34
N ALA A 13 -2.92 5.55 -3.36
CA ALA A 13 -3.12 4.87 -4.64
C ALA A 13 -3.09 3.33 -4.51
N LEU A 14 -2.18 2.78 -3.70
CA LEU A 14 -2.15 1.34 -3.44
C LEU A 14 -3.37 0.88 -2.65
N LEU A 15 -3.78 1.64 -1.64
CA LEU A 15 -4.95 1.32 -0.83
C LEU A 15 -6.26 1.41 -1.63
N GLN A 16 -6.34 2.35 -2.58
CA GLN A 16 -7.48 2.44 -3.50
C GLN A 16 -7.52 1.25 -4.46
N PHE A 17 -6.37 0.82 -4.99
CA PHE A 17 -6.28 -0.38 -5.81
C PHE A 17 -6.71 -1.62 -5.03
N GLU A 18 -6.16 -1.81 -3.82
CA GLU A 18 -6.55 -2.88 -2.91
C GLU A 18 -8.07 -2.85 -2.64
N ALA A 19 -8.62 -1.71 -2.22
CA ALA A 19 -10.06 -1.58 -1.96
C ALA A 19 -10.91 -1.94 -3.19
N ALA A 20 -10.47 -1.54 -4.40
CA ALA A 20 -11.15 -1.93 -5.64
C ALA A 20 -11.06 -3.44 -5.87
N LEU A 21 -9.89 -4.04 -5.66
CA LEU A 21 -9.62 -5.47 -5.82
C LEU A 21 -10.57 -6.32 -4.97
N PHE A 22 -10.80 -5.92 -3.72
CA PHE A 22 -11.57 -6.71 -2.76
C PHE A 22 -13.05 -6.34 -2.66
N SER A 23 -13.46 -5.20 -3.23
CA SER A 23 -14.88 -4.84 -3.37
C SER A 23 -15.56 -5.46 -4.59
N ARG A 24 -14.93 -6.46 -5.23
CA ARG A 24 -15.40 -7.13 -6.46
C ARG A 24 -15.72 -6.15 -7.60
N ARG A 25 -14.99 -5.02 -7.66
CA ARG A 25 -15.16 -4.02 -8.72
C ARG A 25 -14.46 -4.39 -10.04
N TRP A 26 -13.64 -5.44 -10.02
CA TRP A 26 -12.92 -5.93 -11.19
C TRP A 26 -13.70 -7.06 -11.87
N SER A 27 -13.78 -7.01 -13.19
CA SER A 27 -14.29 -8.08 -14.02
C SER A 27 -13.35 -9.29 -14.03
N ALA A 28 -13.88 -10.47 -14.37
CA ALA A 28 -13.07 -11.69 -14.52
C ALA A 28 -11.90 -11.52 -15.51
N ARG A 29 -12.09 -10.70 -16.57
CA ARG A 29 -11.05 -10.40 -17.56
C ARG A 29 -9.91 -9.59 -16.96
N GLU A 30 -10.20 -8.58 -16.15
CA GLU A 30 -9.17 -7.77 -15.51
C GLU A 30 -8.39 -8.56 -14.46
N LEU A 31 -9.06 -9.47 -13.75
CA LEU A 31 -8.40 -10.38 -12.81
C LEU A 31 -7.46 -11.36 -13.54
N ALA A 32 -7.90 -11.96 -14.63
CA ALA A 32 -7.05 -12.85 -15.45
C ALA A 32 -5.79 -12.12 -15.95
N ARG A 33 -5.91 -10.85 -16.33
CA ARG A 33 -4.76 -10.03 -16.77
C ARG A 33 -3.76 -9.74 -15.65
N LEU A 34 -4.24 -9.53 -14.44
CA LEU A 34 -3.37 -9.40 -13.27
C LEU A 34 -2.60 -10.70 -13.01
N GLU A 35 -3.23 -11.86 -13.24
CA GLU A 35 -2.61 -13.18 -13.10
C GLU A 35 -1.58 -13.45 -14.21
N GLU A 36 -1.81 -12.93 -15.42
CA GLU A 36 -0.87 -13.01 -16.55
C GLU A 36 0.33 -12.05 -16.40
N ASN A 37 0.19 -10.99 -15.60
CA ASN A 37 1.26 -10.04 -15.35
C ASN A 37 2.14 -10.50 -14.19
N ALA A 38 3.25 -11.20 -14.49
CA ALA A 38 4.15 -11.76 -13.48
C ALA A 38 4.61 -10.74 -12.40
N PRO A 39 4.90 -9.46 -12.70
CA PRO A 39 5.17 -8.44 -11.68
C PRO A 39 3.98 -8.12 -10.75
N ALA A 40 2.74 -8.24 -11.22
CA ALA A 40 1.53 -7.92 -10.46
C ALA A 40 1.14 -9.01 -9.46
N VAL A 41 1.35 -10.29 -9.81
CA VAL A 41 0.99 -11.45 -8.98
C VAL A 41 1.47 -11.34 -7.52
N PRO A 42 2.78 -11.18 -7.23
CA PRO A 42 3.26 -11.14 -5.84
C PRO A 42 2.73 -9.92 -5.07
N LEU A 43 2.40 -8.82 -5.76
CA LEU A 43 1.81 -7.64 -5.12
C LEU A 43 0.36 -7.88 -4.73
N VAL A 44 -0.42 -8.49 -5.64
CA VAL A 44 -1.82 -8.85 -5.41
C VAL A 44 -1.93 -9.87 -4.26
N GLU A 45 -1.05 -10.87 -4.23
CA GLU A 45 -0.96 -11.83 -3.13
C GLU A 45 -0.57 -11.15 -1.81
N GLY A 46 0.43 -10.26 -1.85
CA GLY A 46 0.82 -9.47 -0.68
C GLY A 46 -0.32 -8.63 -0.10
N MET A 47 -1.13 -8.00 -0.96
CA MET A 47 -2.34 -7.27 -0.53
C MET A 47 -3.39 -8.20 0.10
N ARG A 48 -3.60 -9.41 -0.45
CA ARG A 48 -4.50 -10.42 0.14
C ARG A 48 -4.08 -10.78 1.56
N GLU A 49 -2.78 -10.99 1.78
CA GLU A 49 -2.24 -11.31 3.11
C GLU A 49 -2.49 -10.17 4.12
N CYS A 50 -2.33 -8.91 3.69
CA CYS A 50 -2.55 -7.74 4.53
C CYS A 50 -4.02 -7.61 4.98
N LEU A 51 -4.98 -7.93 4.12
CA LEU A 51 -6.40 -7.93 4.47
C LEU A 51 -6.81 -9.12 5.33
N GLY A 52 -6.26 -10.30 5.08
CA GLY A 52 -6.51 -11.47 5.93
C GLY A 52 -6.05 -11.27 7.37
N PHE A 53 -5.10 -10.35 7.61
CA PHE A 53 -4.76 -9.88 8.95
C PHE A 53 -5.85 -8.96 9.55
N LEU A 54 -6.45 -8.07 8.77
CA LEU A 54 -7.53 -7.18 9.24
C LEU A 54 -8.82 -7.95 9.57
N ASP A 55 -9.25 -8.87 8.71
CA ASP A 55 -10.51 -9.62 8.89
C ASP A 55 -10.50 -10.42 10.21
N ARG A 56 -9.34 -10.96 10.59
CA ARG A 56 -9.15 -11.66 11.87
C ARG A 56 -9.30 -10.74 13.09
N ILE A 57 -9.01 -9.45 12.96
CA ILE A 57 -9.15 -8.49 14.04
C ILE A 57 -10.59 -7.95 14.14
N VAL A 58 -11.28 -7.81 13.01
CA VAL A 58 -12.65 -7.26 12.95
C VAL A 58 -13.72 -8.30 13.30
N SER A 59 -13.43 -9.60 13.17
CA SER A 59 -14.38 -10.70 13.42
C SER A 59 -14.89 -10.82 14.87
N GLY A 60 -14.41 -9.98 15.81
CA GLY A 60 -14.76 -10.06 17.23
C GLY A 60 -15.74 -8.99 17.75
N ASP A 61 -15.75 -7.78 17.18
CA ASP A 61 -16.64 -6.67 17.57
C ASP A 61 -16.48 -5.48 16.60
N ALA A 62 -17.50 -4.62 16.49
CA ALA A 62 -17.42 -3.39 15.70
C ALA A 62 -16.31 -2.46 16.27
N PRO A 63 -15.20 -2.22 15.54
CA PRO A 63 -14.09 -1.47 16.08
C PRO A 63 -14.49 -0.01 16.30
N ASN A 64 -14.19 0.52 17.49
CA ASN A 64 -14.33 1.94 17.74
C ASN A 64 -13.47 2.77 16.75
N PRO A 65 -13.73 4.08 16.58
CA PRO A 65 -13.02 4.89 15.58
C PRO A 65 -11.48 4.89 15.73
N ALA A 66 -10.96 4.77 16.95
CA ALA A 66 -9.52 4.70 17.20
C ALA A 66 -8.91 3.36 16.75
N ALA A 67 -9.59 2.25 17.05
CA ALA A 67 -9.22 0.92 16.57
C ALA A 67 -9.28 0.85 15.04
N LEU A 68 -10.29 1.46 14.41
CA LEU A 68 -10.39 1.54 12.95
C LEU A 68 -9.23 2.34 12.34
N ALA A 69 -8.83 3.46 12.95
CA ALA A 69 -7.69 4.25 12.49
C ALA A 69 -6.38 3.45 12.60
N GLN A 70 -6.20 2.71 13.70
CA GLN A 70 -5.04 1.84 13.89
C GLN A 70 -5.00 0.70 12.86
N LEU A 71 -6.15 0.07 12.58
CA LEU A 71 -6.27 -0.96 11.56
C LEU A 71 -5.93 -0.44 10.16
N LYS A 72 -6.45 0.74 9.79
CA LYS A 72 -6.11 1.39 8.52
C LYS A 72 -4.61 1.69 8.41
N MET A 73 -4.00 2.16 9.49
CA MET A 73 -2.56 2.41 9.54
C MET A 73 -1.76 1.11 9.40
N SER A 74 -2.12 0.06 10.15
CA SER A 74 -1.47 -1.26 10.05
C SER A 74 -1.59 -1.84 8.64
N ASN A 75 -2.75 -1.70 7.99
CA ASN A 75 -2.96 -2.14 6.62
C ASN A 75 -2.05 -1.40 5.64
N MET A 76 -2.05 -0.06 5.72
CA MET A 76 -1.19 0.78 4.89
C MET A 76 0.29 0.40 5.02
N LEU A 77 0.77 0.17 6.25
CA LEU A 77 2.15 -0.26 6.48
C LEU A 77 2.42 -1.65 5.92
N CYS A 78 1.46 -2.58 6.04
CA CYS A 78 1.57 -3.90 5.46
C CYS A 78 1.65 -3.85 3.93
N VAL A 79 0.70 -3.16 3.28
CA VAL A 79 0.62 -3.03 1.82
C VAL A 79 1.86 -2.33 1.27
N ALA A 80 2.31 -1.24 1.91
CA ALA A 80 3.54 -0.56 1.55
C ALA A 80 4.76 -1.46 1.71
N GLY A 81 4.83 -2.26 2.78
CA GLY A 81 5.90 -3.22 3.02
C GLY A 81 5.96 -4.35 1.99
N LYS A 82 4.80 -4.80 1.49
CA LYS A 82 4.72 -5.80 0.41
C LYS A 82 5.07 -5.20 -0.94
N ALA A 83 4.58 -3.99 -1.24
CA ALA A 83 4.77 -3.36 -2.54
C ALA A 83 6.15 -2.71 -2.72
N CYS A 84 6.72 -2.22 -1.64
CA CYS A 84 7.94 -1.42 -1.60
C CYS A 84 8.80 -1.83 -0.39
N PRO A 85 9.31 -3.08 -0.35
CA PRO A 85 9.99 -3.62 0.83
C PRO A 85 11.22 -2.80 1.20
N ASP A 86 12.06 -2.45 0.22
CA ASP A 86 13.30 -1.69 0.45
C ASP A 86 13.03 -0.27 0.97
N GLU A 87 12.13 0.48 0.32
CA GLU A 87 11.78 1.82 0.76
C GLU A 87 11.07 1.81 2.12
N SER A 88 10.25 0.79 2.39
CA SER A 88 9.57 0.63 3.69
C SER A 88 10.57 0.39 4.81
N ILE A 89 11.54 -0.52 4.60
CA ILE A 89 12.61 -0.79 5.57
C ILE A 89 13.43 0.47 5.83
N ARG A 90 13.86 1.19 4.79
CA ARG A 90 14.64 2.43 4.93
C ARG A 90 13.89 3.51 5.71
N TRP A 91 12.60 3.69 5.43
CA TRP A 91 11.78 4.66 6.14
C TRP A 91 11.58 4.28 7.62
N MET A 92 11.29 3.01 7.91
CA MET A 92 11.16 2.52 9.30
C MET A 92 12.47 2.66 10.09
N GLN A 93 13.60 2.25 9.50
CA GLN A 93 14.92 2.42 10.12
C GLN A 93 15.23 3.88 10.41
N CYS A 94 14.89 4.78 9.47
CA CYS A 94 15.05 6.21 9.69
C CYS A 94 14.24 6.70 10.88
N ILE A 95 12.95 6.35 10.97
CA ILE A 95 12.08 6.78 12.08
C ILE A 95 12.60 6.26 13.41
N GLN A 96 13.00 4.99 13.48
CA GLN A 96 13.58 4.40 14.68
C GLN A 96 14.83 5.16 15.12
N ALA A 97 15.73 5.47 14.19
CA ALA A 97 16.97 6.21 14.47
C ALA A 97 16.73 7.69 14.83
N ALA A 98 15.71 8.33 14.27
CA ALA A 98 15.41 9.74 14.52
C ALA A 98 14.57 9.96 15.79
N SER A 99 13.70 9.01 16.13
CA SER A 99 12.86 9.08 17.33
C SER A 99 13.69 9.05 18.61
N SER A 100 14.83 8.36 18.61
CA SER A 100 15.78 8.35 19.72
C SER A 100 16.56 9.66 19.91
N ARG A 101 16.51 10.58 18.93
CA ARG A 101 17.29 11.84 18.92
C ARG A 101 16.48 13.12 19.15
N GLY A 102 15.16 13.02 19.21
CA GLY A 102 14.30 14.22 19.37
C GLY A 102 12.80 13.95 19.23
N GLY A 103 12.37 12.69 19.34
CA GLY A 103 10.96 12.31 19.21
C GLY A 103 10.39 12.54 17.81
N VAL A 104 9.06 12.61 17.74
CA VAL A 104 8.29 12.64 16.48
C VAL A 104 8.60 13.84 15.57
N PRO A 105 8.76 15.09 16.08
CA PRO A 105 9.07 16.23 15.21
C PRO A 105 10.40 16.05 14.46
N ALA A 106 11.43 15.57 15.14
CA ALA A 106 12.72 15.28 14.55
C ALA A 106 12.64 14.15 13.51
N ALA A 107 11.88 13.09 13.80
CA ALA A 107 11.63 12.00 12.86
C ALA A 107 10.95 12.49 11.57
N ASN A 108 9.94 13.35 11.67
CA ASN A 108 9.26 13.91 10.50
C ASN A 108 10.21 14.68 9.58
N ALA A 109 11.07 15.53 10.15
CA ALA A 109 12.02 16.34 9.38
C ALA A 109 13.14 15.48 8.78
N LEU A 110 13.77 14.62 9.58
CA LEU A 110 14.94 13.83 9.18
C LEU A 110 14.57 12.73 8.18
N CYS A 111 13.37 12.16 8.28
CA CYS A 111 12.93 11.03 7.46
C CYS A 111 12.06 11.43 6.27
N ALA A 112 11.87 12.73 6.01
CA ALA A 112 11.08 13.23 4.90
C ALA A 112 11.55 12.75 3.52
N ARG A 113 12.86 12.46 3.37
CA ARG A 113 13.42 11.91 2.12
C ARG A 113 13.00 10.47 1.89
N GLU A 114 13.14 9.62 2.91
CA GLU A 114 12.76 8.20 2.81
C GLU A 114 11.25 8.05 2.72
N ARG A 115 10.47 8.88 3.42
CA ARG A 115 9.01 8.97 3.26
C ARG A 115 8.63 9.21 1.80
N ARG A 116 9.21 10.24 1.16
CA ARG A 116 8.95 10.56 -0.25
C ARG A 116 9.42 9.50 -1.23
N ARG A 117 10.44 8.71 -0.88
CA ARG A 117 10.87 7.56 -1.70
C ARG A 117 9.83 6.46 -1.67
N LEU A 118 9.32 6.14 -0.48
CA LEU A 118 8.24 5.17 -0.30
C LEU A 118 6.97 5.60 -1.03
N GLU A 119 6.55 6.85 -0.91
CA GLU A 119 5.40 7.42 -1.65
C GLU A 119 5.54 7.24 -3.17
N ARG A 120 6.72 7.56 -3.72
CA ARG A 120 6.98 7.36 -5.16
C ARG A 120 6.98 5.89 -5.56
N CYS A 121 7.51 5.01 -4.73
CA CYS A 121 7.43 3.57 -5.00
C CYS A 121 5.98 3.11 -4.99
N ALA A 122 5.20 3.47 -3.97
CA ALA A 122 3.79 3.12 -3.87
C ALA A 122 3.00 3.59 -5.10
N GLN A 123 3.22 4.82 -5.54
CA GLN A 123 2.60 5.36 -6.76
C GLN A 123 2.98 4.56 -8.00
N ARG A 124 4.26 4.19 -8.17
CA ARG A 124 4.70 3.38 -9.32
C ARG A 124 4.06 1.99 -9.32
N GLN A 125 3.99 1.35 -8.16
CA GLN A 125 3.37 0.02 -8.04
C GLN A 125 1.88 0.08 -8.33
N ALA A 126 1.16 1.09 -7.82
CA ALA A 126 -0.24 1.29 -8.14
C ALA A 126 -0.46 1.53 -9.64
N SER A 127 0.36 2.38 -10.29
CA SER A 127 0.28 2.60 -11.73
C SER A 127 0.55 1.32 -12.54
N MET A 128 1.51 0.50 -12.12
CA MET A 128 1.81 -0.78 -12.76
C MET A 128 0.62 -1.73 -12.67
N LEU A 129 0.03 -1.88 -11.47
CA LEU A 129 -1.13 -2.73 -11.23
C LEU A 129 -2.36 -2.30 -12.04
N VAL A 130 -2.66 -1.00 -12.07
CA VAL A 130 -3.75 -0.45 -12.88
C VAL A 130 -3.49 -0.70 -14.36
N SER A 131 -2.25 -0.50 -14.83
CA SER A 131 -1.89 -0.76 -16.22
C SER A 131 -2.00 -2.24 -16.57
N ALA A 132 -1.52 -3.14 -15.71
CA ALA A 132 -1.60 -4.59 -15.89
C ALA A 132 -3.04 -5.04 -16.07
N ALA A 133 -3.97 -4.50 -15.28
CA ALA A 133 -5.37 -4.89 -15.35
C ALA A 133 -6.14 -4.24 -16.51
N LEU A 134 -5.85 -2.97 -16.83
CA LEU A 134 -6.63 -2.16 -17.77
C LEU A 134 -6.07 -2.07 -19.19
N LEU A 135 -4.79 -2.38 -19.42
CA LEU A 135 -4.23 -2.33 -20.78
C LEU A 135 -5.04 -3.27 -21.67
N ARG A 136 -5.71 -2.69 -22.67
CA ARG A 136 -6.36 -3.44 -23.74
C ARG A 136 -5.27 -4.18 -24.51
N ASP A 137 -5.65 -5.29 -25.13
CA ASP A 137 -4.84 -6.04 -26.09
C ASP A 137 -4.59 -5.12 -27.30
N ALA A 138 -3.72 -4.13 -27.15
CA ALA A 138 -3.14 -3.43 -28.26
C ALA A 138 -2.22 -4.48 -28.91
N ILE A 139 -2.53 -4.84 -30.16
CA ILE A 139 -1.90 -5.90 -30.98
C ILE A 139 -2.58 -7.28 -30.87
N ALA A 140 -3.91 -7.33 -30.99
CA ALA A 140 -4.59 -8.54 -31.48
C ALA A 140 -5.70 -8.19 -32.50
N GLY A 141 -5.43 -7.20 -33.35
CA GLY A 141 -6.39 -6.71 -34.34
C GLY A 141 -5.80 -5.67 -35.29
N ALA A 142 -4.81 -6.09 -36.09
CA ALA A 142 -4.69 -5.53 -37.43
C ALA A 142 -5.48 -6.48 -38.35
N PRO A 143 -6.62 -6.06 -38.93
CA PRO A 143 -7.35 -6.86 -39.91
C PRO A 143 -6.66 -6.81 -41.29
N ASP A 144 -6.61 -8.01 -41.89
CA ASP A 144 -6.28 -8.45 -43.26
C ASP A 144 -4.93 -8.10 -43.90
#